data_AF-A0A9D4S2V9-F1
#
_entry.id   AF-A0A9D4S2V9-F1
#
_cell.length_a   1.000
_cell.length_b   1.000
_cell.length_c   1.000
_cell.angle_alpha   90.00
_cell.angle_beta   90.00
_cell.angle_gamma   90.00
#
_symmetry.space_group_name_H-M   'P 1'
#
loop_
_entity.id
_entity.type
_entity.pdbx_description
1 polymer ?
#
loop_
_entity_poly.entity_id
_entity_poly.type
_entity_poly.pdbx_seq_one_letter_code
_entity_poly.pdbx_strand_id
1 'polypeptide(L)'
;MKVMNTKMSLQLLVALGLISGSFACSCLDMTVNERFCTGNFAAIIYVEGGQEVVDFERISNSFIAILTRNDRIYDIRILETLRGNIQQADKNHLKVGTHSCGVTFQVNKYYVITGHASDGQPLTTNMCQFIRMFDSHPAGSFQVPTCPAPPRPVFKLPDLIISTEN
;
A
#
# COMPACT_ATOMS: atom_id res chain seq x y z
N MET A 1 -35.84 -26.07 -44.96
CA MET A 1 -34.96 -25.01 -44.43
C MET A 1 -35.27 -24.83 -42.95
N LYS A 2 -34.34 -25.17 -42.05
CA LYS A 2 -34.50 -25.00 -40.60
C LYS A 2 -34.02 -23.59 -40.23
N VAL A 3 -34.94 -22.74 -39.76
CA VAL A 3 -34.62 -21.42 -39.21
C VAL A 3 -33.95 -21.66 -37.85
N MET A 4 -32.62 -21.51 -37.82
CA MET A 4 -31.82 -21.64 -36.62
C MET A 4 -32.13 -20.46 -35.68
N ASN A 5 -32.45 -20.80 -34.44
CA ASN A 5 -33.00 -19.92 -33.41
C ASN A 5 -31.90 -18.97 -32.89
N THR A 6 -31.69 -17.84 -33.58
CA THR A 6 -30.62 -16.85 -33.35
C THR A 6 -30.70 -16.09 -32.02
N LYS A 7 -31.75 -16.29 -31.23
CA LYS A 7 -31.95 -15.56 -29.96
C LYS A 7 -31.21 -16.16 -28.76
N MET A 8 -30.80 -17.42 -28.83
CA MET A 8 -30.17 -18.11 -27.68
C MET A 8 -28.65 -17.92 -27.63
N SER A 9 -28.01 -17.62 -28.76
CA SER A 9 -26.56 -17.41 -28.86
C SER A 9 -26.12 -16.04 -28.34
N LEU A 10 -27.00 -15.03 -28.38
CA LEU A 10 -26.69 -13.66 -27.99
C LEU A 10 -26.63 -13.49 -26.46
N GLN A 11 -27.44 -14.25 -25.71
CA GLN A 11 -27.45 -14.19 -24.25
C GLN A 11 -26.19 -14.81 -23.62
N LEU A 12 -25.53 -15.74 -24.32
CA LEU A 12 -24.31 -16.39 -23.83
C LEU A 12 -23.08 -15.45 -23.89
N LEU A 13 -23.05 -14.53 -24.85
CA LEU A 13 -21.98 -13.53 -25.00
C LEU A 13 -22.04 -12.42 -23.95
N VAL A 14 -23.23 -12.07 -23.46
CA VAL A 14 -23.41 -11.05 -22.42
C VAL A 14 -22.96 -11.57 -21.04
N ALA A 15 -23.07 -12.88 -20.79
CA ALA A 15 -22.62 -13.49 -19.53
C ALA A 15 -21.08 -13.58 -19.41
N LEU A 16 -20.35 -13.64 -20.52
CA LEU A 16 -18.88 -13.69 -20.55
C LEU A 16 -18.22 -12.31 -20.41
N GLY A 17 -18.99 -11.21 -20.56
CA GLY A 17 -18.49 -9.83 -20.48
C GLY A 17 -18.35 -9.27 -19.07
N LEU A 18 -18.78 -9.99 -18.02
CA LEU A 18 -18.77 -9.51 -16.63
C LEU A 18 -17.56 -9.95 -15.81
N ILE A 19 -16.58 -10.65 -16.40
CA ILE A 19 -15.44 -11.24 -15.67
C ILE A 19 -14.14 -10.44 -15.84
N SER A 20 -14.08 -9.47 -16.76
CA SER A 20 -12.86 -8.70 -17.00
C SER A 20 -12.84 -7.39 -16.20
N GLY A 21 -12.15 -7.38 -15.07
CA GLY A 21 -11.81 -6.12 -14.40
C GLY A 21 -11.39 -6.19 -12.93
N SER A 22 -11.32 -7.37 -12.30
CA SER A 22 -10.65 -7.47 -11.01
C SER A 22 -9.14 -7.38 -11.25
N PHE A 23 -8.60 -6.15 -11.28
CA PHE A 23 -7.19 -5.94 -10.96
C PHE A 23 -7.03 -6.31 -9.48
N ALA A 24 -7.01 -7.62 -9.21
CA ALA A 24 -6.85 -8.16 -7.89
C ALA A 24 -5.45 -7.78 -7.44
N CYS A 25 -5.36 -6.91 -6.44
CA CYS A 25 -4.09 -6.71 -5.80
C CYS A 25 -3.60 -8.04 -5.23
N SER A 26 -2.42 -8.49 -5.66
CA SER A 26 -1.73 -9.63 -5.08
C SER A 26 -0.60 -9.14 -4.17
N CYS A 27 -0.77 -9.32 -2.87
CA CYS A 27 0.33 -9.12 -1.92
C CYS A 27 1.22 -10.36 -1.92
N LEU A 28 2.52 -10.18 -1.67
CA LEU A 28 3.40 -11.31 -1.40
C LEU A 28 2.88 -12.04 -0.14
N ASP A 29 2.89 -13.37 -0.18
CA ASP A 29 2.60 -14.13 1.04
C ASP A 29 3.75 -13.91 2.02
N MET A 30 3.42 -13.40 3.20
CA MET A 30 4.35 -12.94 4.22
C MET A 30 3.72 -13.17 5.58
N THR A 31 4.54 -13.58 6.54
CA THR A 31 4.15 -13.67 7.94
C THR A 31 3.80 -12.30 8.51
N VAL A 32 3.07 -12.29 9.63
CA VAL A 32 2.73 -11.05 10.35
C VAL A 32 3.96 -10.21 10.69
N ASN A 33 5.04 -10.86 11.13
CA ASN A 33 6.28 -10.18 11.48
C ASN A 33 6.94 -9.57 10.24
N GLU A 34 6.97 -10.28 9.12
CA GLU A 34 7.54 -9.77 7.87
C GLU A 34 6.78 -8.54 7.36
N ARG A 35 5.44 -8.58 7.35
CA ARG A 35 4.61 -7.42 6.94
C ARG A 35 4.77 -6.22 7.87
N PHE A 36 4.99 -6.46 9.15
CA PHE A 36 5.29 -5.39 10.10
C PHE A 36 6.65 -4.75 9.78
N CYS A 37 7.61 -5.55 9.31
CA CYS A 37 8.98 -5.11 9.07
C CYS A 37 9.25 -4.54 7.68
N THR A 38 8.36 -4.75 6.71
CA THR A 38 8.49 -4.23 5.33
C THR A 38 8.32 -2.71 5.23
N GLY A 39 7.53 -2.09 6.12
CA GLY A 39 7.37 -0.64 6.18
C GLY A 39 8.65 0.06 6.65
N ASN A 40 8.85 1.32 6.27
CA ASN A 40 9.91 2.16 6.84
C ASN A 40 9.47 2.86 8.14
N PHE A 41 8.17 2.85 8.44
CA PHE A 41 7.60 3.28 9.72
C PHE A 41 6.51 2.32 10.21
N ALA A 42 6.28 2.34 11.52
CA ALA A 42 5.16 1.69 12.18
C ALA A 42 4.61 2.61 13.28
N ALA A 43 3.29 2.77 13.36
CA ALA A 43 2.67 3.65 14.34
C ALA A 43 1.29 3.16 14.79
N ILE A 44 0.93 3.54 16.01
CA ILE A 44 -0.45 3.53 16.50
C ILE A 44 -1.08 4.86 16.09
N ILE A 45 -2.16 4.80 15.32
CA ILE A 45 -2.90 5.97 14.85
C ILE A 45 -4.35 5.92 15.33
N TYR A 46 -4.97 7.08 15.40
CA TYR A 46 -6.40 7.26 15.47
C TYR A 46 -6.88 7.96 14.22
N VAL A 47 -7.94 7.45 13.58
CA VAL A 47 -8.49 8.03 12.35
C VAL A 47 -9.59 9.00 12.72
N GLU A 48 -9.39 10.28 12.44
CA GLU A 48 -10.30 11.38 12.79
C GLU A 48 -11.30 11.68 11.68
N GLY A 49 -10.89 11.50 10.43
CA GLY A 49 -11.69 11.80 9.24
C GLY A 49 -11.10 11.18 7.98
N GLY A 50 -11.78 11.34 6.86
CA GLY A 50 -11.28 10.90 5.56
C GLY A 50 -11.96 11.61 4.40
N GLN A 51 -11.15 11.97 3.41
CA GLN A 51 -11.58 12.57 2.15
C GLN A 51 -11.04 11.74 0.99
N GLU A 52 -11.89 11.54 -0.02
CA GLU A 52 -11.45 10.97 -1.30
C GLU A 52 -10.95 12.10 -2.19
N VAL A 53 -9.70 12.02 -2.61
CA VAL A 53 -9.05 13.00 -3.49
C VAL A 53 -8.86 12.34 -4.85
N VAL A 54 -9.48 12.92 -5.87
CA VAL A 54 -9.34 12.47 -7.26
C VAL A 54 -8.28 13.33 -7.92
N ASP A 55 -7.06 12.79 -8.02
CA ASP A 55 -5.96 13.45 -8.73
C ASP A 55 -5.96 13.03 -10.21
N PHE A 56 -5.85 14.01 -11.09
CA PHE A 56 -5.74 13.79 -12.53
C PHE A 56 -4.26 13.88 -12.92
N GLU A 57 -3.57 12.74 -13.02
CA GLU A 57 -2.18 12.72 -13.43
C GLU A 57 -2.11 12.66 -14.97
N ARG A 58 -1.66 13.75 -15.59
CA ARG A 58 -1.51 13.81 -17.05
C ARG A 58 -0.19 13.14 -17.44
N ILE A 59 -0.26 11.91 -17.95
CA ILE A 59 0.91 11.21 -18.46
C ILE A 59 1.35 11.89 -19.76
N SER A 60 2.32 12.79 -19.65
CA SER A 60 3.00 13.38 -20.79
C SER A 60 3.92 12.34 -21.41
N ASN A 61 3.50 11.75 -22.54
CA ASN A 61 4.32 11.50 -23.74
C ASN A 61 3.72 10.53 -24.77
N SER A 62 2.43 10.17 -24.70
CA SER A 62 1.74 9.54 -25.84
C SER A 62 0.23 9.69 -25.69
N PHE A 63 -0.44 10.00 -26.80
CA PHE A 63 -1.89 10.02 -27.04
C PHE A 63 -2.80 9.56 -25.85
N ILE A 64 -3.33 10.55 -25.12
CA ILE A 64 -4.46 10.52 -24.15
C ILE A 64 -4.66 9.18 -23.40
N ALA A 65 -3.88 8.98 -22.34
CA ALA A 65 -4.33 8.22 -21.17
C ALA A 65 -4.43 9.19 -19.99
N ILE A 66 -5.66 9.58 -19.62
CA ILE A 66 -5.92 10.23 -18.33
C ILE A 66 -6.09 9.08 -17.34
N LEU A 67 -5.06 8.79 -16.55
CA LEU A 67 -5.26 7.94 -15.38
C LEU A 67 -5.80 8.84 -14.26
N THR A 68 -7.07 8.65 -13.93
CA THR A 68 -7.59 9.13 -12.65
C THR A 68 -6.91 8.34 -11.57
N ARG A 69 -6.19 9.01 -10.67
CA ARG A 69 -5.63 8.40 -9.48
C ARG A 69 -6.56 8.77 -8.32
N ASN A 70 -7.40 7.83 -7.91
CA ASN A 70 -8.25 8.06 -6.74
C ASN A 70 -7.38 7.75 -5.52
N ASP A 71 -6.86 8.77 -4.84
CA ASP A 71 -6.13 8.57 -3.60
C ASP A 71 -7.05 8.94 -2.44
N ARG A 72 -7.10 8.10 -1.40
CA ARG A 72 -7.85 8.42 -0.19
C ARG A 72 -6.90 9.00 0.82
N ILE A 73 -7.22 10.19 1.32
CA ILE A 73 -6.44 10.87 2.35
C ILE A 73 -7.27 10.85 3.62
N TYR A 74 -6.70 10.30 4.69
CA TYR A 74 -7.32 10.25 6.00
C TYR A 74 -6.65 11.23 6.94
N ASP A 75 -7.45 11.98 7.68
CA ASP A 75 -6.98 12.77 8.81
C ASP A 75 -6.70 11.81 9.95
N ILE A 76 -5.46 11.80 10.41
CA ILE A 76 -4.98 10.90 11.42
C ILE A 76 -4.27 11.65 12.53
N ARG A 77 -4.33 11.06 13.72
CA ARG A 77 -3.55 11.47 14.87
C ARG A 77 -2.65 10.33 15.29
N ILE A 78 -1.34 10.56 15.22
CA ILE A 78 -0.34 9.60 15.67
C ILE A 78 -0.28 9.63 17.19
N LEU A 79 -0.55 8.48 17.79
CA LEU A 79 -0.53 8.31 19.25
C LEU A 79 0.83 7.81 19.73
N GLU A 80 1.42 6.89 18.97
CA GLU A 80 2.72 6.31 19.30
C GLU A 80 3.45 5.89 18.02
N THR A 81 4.76 6.16 17.95
CA THR A 81 5.62 5.66 16.88
C THR A 81 6.35 4.42 17.39
N LEU A 82 6.06 3.27 16.79
CA LEU A 82 6.65 1.98 17.17
C LEU A 82 7.98 1.74 16.45
N ARG A 83 8.15 2.28 15.24
CA ARG A 83 9.35 2.15 14.41
C ARG A 83 9.45 3.26 13.37
N GLY A 84 10.68 3.59 12.99
CA GLY A 84 10.97 4.53 11.91
C GLY A 84 11.04 5.98 12.37
N ASN A 85 11.70 6.82 11.58
CA ASN A 85 11.72 8.26 11.80
C ASN A 85 10.66 8.92 10.91
N ILE A 86 9.62 9.47 11.54
CA ILE A 86 8.53 10.17 10.85
C ILE A 86 8.59 11.68 11.05
N GLN A 87 9.69 12.22 11.60
CA GLN A 87 9.77 13.64 11.99
C GLN A 87 9.62 14.60 10.81
N GLN A 88 10.10 14.21 9.63
CA GLN A 88 10.09 15.03 8.42
C GLN A 88 8.89 14.77 7.50
N ALA A 89 8.06 13.77 7.82
CA ALA A 89 6.84 13.49 7.07
C ALA A 89 5.66 14.35 7.56
N ASP A 90 4.62 14.47 6.72
CA ASP A 90 3.34 15.00 7.16
C ASP A 90 2.62 13.96 8.03
N LYS A 91 2.54 14.26 9.34
CA LYS A 91 2.03 13.35 10.37
C LYS A 91 0.52 13.40 10.56
N ASN A 92 -0.15 14.35 9.91
CA ASN A 92 -1.59 14.57 10.09
C ASN A 92 -2.40 13.84 9.02
N HIS A 93 -1.76 13.44 7.92
CA HIS A 93 -2.45 12.82 6.80
C HIS A 93 -1.88 11.45 6.46
N LEU A 94 -2.78 10.50 6.23
CA LEU A 94 -2.49 9.16 5.73
C LEU A 94 -3.07 9.00 4.34
N LYS A 95 -2.21 8.89 3.34
CA LYS A 95 -2.56 8.63 1.95
C LYS A 95 -2.61 7.13 1.66
N VAL A 96 -3.68 6.69 1.01
CA VAL A 96 -3.93 5.31 0.61
C VAL A 96 -4.27 5.28 -0.87
N GLY A 97 -3.39 4.70 -1.70
CA GLY A 97 -3.59 4.66 -3.14
C GLY A 97 -4.62 3.58 -3.53
N THR A 98 -5.70 3.96 -4.23
CA THR A 98 -6.74 2.98 -4.63
C THR A 98 -6.28 2.06 -5.76
N HIS A 99 -5.40 2.54 -6.65
CA HIS A 99 -4.83 1.74 -7.76
C HIS A 99 -3.72 0.77 -7.31
N SER A 100 -3.28 0.90 -6.06
CA SER A 100 -2.17 0.14 -5.47
C SER A 100 -2.63 -0.54 -4.19
N CYS A 101 -3.75 -1.26 -4.27
CA CYS A 101 -4.25 -2.07 -3.15
C CYS A 101 -4.75 -1.23 -1.98
N GLY A 102 -5.65 -0.29 -2.28
CA GLY A 102 -6.19 0.62 -1.28
C GLY A 102 -6.92 -0.12 -0.17
N VAL A 103 -6.73 0.35 1.06
CA VAL A 103 -7.48 -0.07 2.25
C VAL A 103 -8.48 1.03 2.64
N THR A 104 -9.60 0.64 3.24
CA THR A 104 -10.55 1.60 3.81
C THR A 104 -10.41 1.61 5.32
N PHE A 105 -10.20 2.80 5.90
CA PHE A 105 -10.16 2.99 7.35
C PHE A 105 -11.52 3.46 7.85
N GLN A 106 -11.95 2.93 9.00
CA GLN A 106 -13.11 3.43 9.70
C GLN A 106 -12.73 4.64 10.53
N VAL A 107 -13.54 5.70 10.44
CA VAL A 107 -13.39 6.90 11.25
C VAL A 107 -13.71 6.58 12.72
N ASN A 108 -13.04 7.26 13.64
CA ASN A 108 -13.13 7.06 15.09
C ASN A 108 -12.67 5.67 15.58
N LYS A 109 -11.71 5.08 14.87
CA LYS A 109 -11.09 3.80 15.26
C LYS A 109 -9.58 3.94 15.40
N TYR A 110 -9.01 3.06 16.21
CA TYR A 110 -7.58 2.95 16.42
C TYR A 110 -7.00 1.91 15.48
N TYR A 111 -5.80 2.17 14.97
CA TYR A 111 -5.09 1.21 14.13
C TYR A 111 -3.61 1.13 14.51
N VAL A 112 -3.05 -0.06 14.39
CA VAL A 112 -1.60 -0.23 14.20
C VAL A 112 -1.37 -0.38 12.71
N ILE A 113 -0.55 0.50 12.14
CA ILE A 113 -0.23 0.48 10.71
C ILE A 113 1.28 0.47 10.48
N THR A 114 1.68 -0.13 9.36
CA THR A 114 3.01 0.05 8.77
C THR A 114 2.88 0.66 7.38
N GLY A 115 3.93 1.32 6.93
CA GLY A 115 3.87 2.05 5.67
C GLY A 115 5.18 2.70 5.27
N HIS A 116 5.07 3.65 4.34
CA HIS A 116 6.18 4.46 3.87
C HIS A 116 6.00 5.94 4.26
N ALA A 117 7.00 6.49 4.94
CA ALA A 117 7.15 7.89 5.28
C ALA A 117 8.22 8.51 4.37
N SER A 118 7.92 9.67 3.77
CA SER A 118 8.86 10.43 2.94
C SER A 118 8.79 11.90 3.34
N ASP A 119 9.90 12.61 3.15
CA ASP A 119 10.03 14.00 3.59
C ASP A 119 9.03 14.93 2.91
N GLY A 120 8.27 15.68 3.71
CA GLY A 120 7.25 16.61 3.24
C GLY A 120 6.04 15.95 2.57
N GLN A 121 5.91 14.63 2.61
CA GLN A 121 4.79 13.89 2.03
C GLN A 121 3.92 13.27 3.13
N PRO A 122 2.60 13.08 2.87
CA PRO A 122 1.73 12.29 3.73
C PRO A 122 2.29 10.89 3.96
N LEU A 123 2.01 10.32 5.14
CA LEU A 123 2.28 8.91 5.38
C LEU A 123 1.52 8.06 4.38
N THR A 124 2.12 6.99 3.86
CA THR A 124 1.47 6.11 2.89
C THR A 124 1.36 4.68 3.39
N THR A 125 0.21 4.03 3.14
CA THR A 125 0.00 2.61 3.43
C THR A 125 -0.89 1.95 2.38
N ASN A 126 -0.90 0.62 2.36
CA ASN A 126 -1.72 -0.20 1.46
C ASN A 126 -2.06 -1.54 2.11
N MET A 127 -2.94 -2.32 1.48
CA MET A 127 -3.42 -3.60 2.03
C MET A 127 -2.34 -4.67 2.21
N CYS A 128 -1.17 -4.52 1.57
CA CYS A 128 -0.05 -5.45 1.70
C CYS A 128 0.83 -5.15 2.91
N GLN A 129 0.67 -3.99 3.53
CA GLN A 129 1.33 -3.65 4.79
C GLN A 129 0.60 -4.27 5.98
N PHE A 130 1.23 -4.22 7.15
CA PHE A 130 0.58 -4.64 8.39
C PHE A 130 -0.43 -3.57 8.83
N ILE A 131 -1.70 -3.94 8.88
CA ILE A 131 -2.80 -3.07 9.32
C ILE A 131 -3.67 -3.88 10.28
N ARG A 132 -3.89 -3.36 11.49
CA ARG A 132 -4.76 -3.98 12.48
C ARG A 132 -5.63 -2.94 13.17
N MET A 133 -6.95 -3.15 13.16
CA MET A 133 -7.94 -2.29 13.82
C MET A 133 -8.12 -2.67 15.29
N PHE A 134 -8.42 -1.68 16.12
CA PHE A 134 -8.78 -1.82 17.53
C PHE A 134 -9.99 -0.93 17.86
N ASP A 135 -10.88 -1.44 18.71
CA ASP A 135 -12.05 -0.68 19.19
C ASP A 135 -11.70 0.37 20.25
N SER A 136 -10.60 0.14 20.97
CA SER A 136 -10.06 1.04 21.99
C SER A 136 -8.55 1.24 21.78
N HIS A 137 -7.99 2.27 22.43
CA HIS A 137 -6.57 2.55 22.35
C HIS A 137 -5.74 1.33 22.78
N PRO A 138 -4.80 0.83 21.96
CA PRO A 138 -4.12 -0.43 22.23
C PRO A 138 -2.97 -0.36 23.27
N ALA A 139 -2.82 0.73 24.01
CA ALA A 139 -1.72 0.94 24.97
C ALA A 139 -1.49 -0.29 25.87
N GLY A 140 -0.28 -0.85 25.78
CA GLY A 140 0.18 -1.99 26.58
C GLY A 140 -0.33 -3.37 26.14
N SER A 141 -1.32 -3.45 25.25
CA SER A 141 -1.89 -4.73 24.77
C SER A 141 -1.27 -5.22 23.46
N PHE A 142 -0.69 -4.31 22.67
CA PHE A 142 -0.03 -4.66 21.42
C PHE A 142 1.44 -5.01 21.67
N GLN A 143 1.80 -6.27 21.45
CA GLN A 143 3.19 -6.70 21.42
C GLN A 143 3.80 -6.34 20.06
N VAL A 144 4.76 -5.42 20.06
CA VAL A 144 5.46 -4.98 18.85
C VAL A 144 6.30 -6.15 18.31
N PRO A 145 6.07 -6.60 17.06
CA PRO A 145 6.90 -7.61 16.44
C PRO A 145 8.37 -7.17 16.37
N THR A 146 9.29 -8.08 16.66
CA THR A 146 10.72 -7.85 16.45
C THR A 146 11.08 -8.00 14.99
N CYS A 147 11.74 -6.99 14.43
CA CYS A 147 12.26 -7.06 13.07
C CYS A 147 13.65 -7.70 13.06
N PRO A 148 13.88 -8.74 12.24
CA PRO A 148 15.23 -9.24 12.04
C PRO A 148 16.13 -8.12 11.51
N ALA A 149 17.36 -8.06 12.01
CA ALA A 149 18.34 -7.12 11.45
C ALA A 149 18.49 -7.40 9.95
N PRO A 150 18.58 -6.37 9.09
CA PRO A 150 18.83 -6.61 7.68
C PRO A 150 20.13 -7.43 7.55
N PRO A 151 20.18 -8.42 6.64
CA PRO A 151 21.41 -9.16 6.40
C PRO A 151 22.50 -8.14 6.09
N ARG A 152 23.63 -8.20 6.82
CA ARG A 152 24.75 -7.30 6.56
C ARG A 152 25.13 -7.49 5.09
N PRO A 153 25.30 -6.41 4.31
CA PRO A 153 25.76 -6.55 2.94
C PRO A 153 27.12 -7.25 2.98
N VAL A 154 27.17 -8.46 2.43
CA VAL A 154 28.42 -9.16 2.19
C VAL A 154 29.01 -8.50 0.96
N PHE A 155 29.74 -7.40 1.17
CA PHE A 155 30.58 -6.84 0.13
C PHE A 155 31.67 -7.85 -0.17
N LYS A 156 31.48 -8.66 -1.21
CA LYS A 156 32.60 -9.32 -1.86
C LYS A 156 33.43 -8.20 -2.48
N LEU A 157 34.58 -7.89 -1.89
CA LEU A 157 35.57 -7.07 -2.57
C LEU A 157 35.85 -7.76 -3.91
N PRO A 158 35.76 -7.05 -5.05
CA PRO A 158 36.30 -7.59 -6.29
C PRO A 158 37.79 -7.85 -6.07
N ASP A 159 38.27 -9.02 -6.49
CA ASP A 159 39.68 -9.34 -6.47
C ASP A 159 40.42 -8.24 -7.24
N LEU A 160 41.17 -7.41 -6.50
CA LEU A 160 42.07 -6.41 -7.07
C LEU A 160 43.19 -7.16 -7.78
N ILE A 161 43.00 -7.43 -9.08
CA ILE A 161 44.07 -7.86 -9.96
C ILE A 161 44.98 -6.64 -10.14
N ILE A 162 46.02 -6.55 -9.32
CA ILE A 162 47.13 -5.62 -9.52
C ILE A 162 47.89 -6.15 -10.75
N SER A 163 47.59 -5.60 -11.93
CA SER A 163 48.41 -5.81 -13.11
C SER A 163 49.66 -4.95 -12.97
N THR A 164 50.77 -5.55 -12.55
CA THR A 164 52.10 -4.96 -12.70
C THR A 164 52.56 -5.21 -14.13
N GLU A 165 52.30 -4.27 -15.04
CA GLU A 165 53.05 -4.18 -16.29
C GLU A 165 54.23 -3.23 -16.08
N ASN A 166 55.41 -3.75 -16.40
CA ASN A 166 56.71 -3.07 -16.47
C ASN A 166 56.82 -2.21 -17.73
#